data_AF-A0A5C6YE67-F1
#
_entry.id   AF-A0A5C6YE67-F1
#
_cell.length_a   1.000
_cell.length_b   1.000
_cell.length_c   1.000
_cell.angle_alpha   90.00
_cell.angle_beta   90.00
_cell.angle_gamma   90.00
#
_symmetry.space_group_name_H-M   'P 1'
#
loop_
_entity.id
_entity.type
_entity.pdbx_description
1 polymer ?
#
loop_
_entity_poly.entity_id
_entity_poly.type
_entity_poly.pdbx_seq_one_letter_code
_entity_poly.pdbx_strand_id
1 'polypeptide(L)'
;MNPPSHNALNVDSLTSMRADVGLTELITAFEKKYTEIKLESCDYTYNLKDKNYKCKKSKKLVKKFKHEFVETYRDTSLFNKIIKSKKTKILVIYGASHYYGLFVEFYASKKNKISKI
;
A
#
# COMPACT_ATOMS: atom_id res chain seq x y z
N MET A 1 -5.99 -6.07 -14.59
CA MET A 1 -4.75 -6.03 -15.37
C MET A 1 -3.62 -6.49 -14.47
N ASN A 2 -2.82 -7.45 -14.91
CA ASN A 2 -1.58 -7.81 -14.24
C ASN A 2 -0.49 -6.81 -14.67
N PRO A 3 0.46 -6.47 -13.79
CA PRO A 3 1.59 -5.64 -14.18
C PRO A 3 2.41 -6.34 -15.30
N PRO A 4 3.12 -5.57 -16.15
CA PRO A 4 3.99 -6.14 -17.18
C PRO A 4 5.07 -7.04 -16.57
N SER A 5 5.58 -8.00 -17.33
CA SER A 5 6.70 -8.84 -16.89
C SER A 5 8.00 -8.02 -16.73
N HIS A 6 8.93 -8.50 -15.93
CA HIS A 6 10.26 -7.90 -15.77
C HIS A 6 10.95 -7.69 -17.11
N ASN A 7 10.92 -8.69 -18.00
CA ASN A 7 11.49 -8.61 -19.34
C ASN A 7 10.84 -7.51 -20.20
N ALA A 8 9.51 -7.34 -20.11
CA ALA A 8 8.81 -6.28 -20.84
C ALA A 8 9.17 -4.86 -20.36
N LEU A 9 9.68 -4.75 -19.13
CA LEU A 9 10.14 -3.50 -18.53
C LEU A 9 11.66 -3.33 -18.62
N ASN A 10 12.35 -4.28 -19.25
CA ASN A 10 13.81 -4.35 -19.31
C ASN A 10 14.47 -4.23 -17.93
N VAL A 11 13.86 -4.85 -16.91
CA VAL A 11 14.39 -4.89 -15.54
C VAL A 11 14.87 -6.31 -15.20
N ASP A 12 15.98 -6.38 -14.47
CA ASP A 12 16.53 -7.64 -14.00
C ASP A 12 15.72 -8.16 -12.81
N SER A 13 15.16 -9.36 -12.96
CA SER A 13 14.35 -10.01 -11.93
C SER A 13 15.16 -10.43 -10.70
N LEU A 14 16.48 -10.61 -10.82
CA LEU A 14 17.36 -11.02 -9.70
C LEU A 14 17.67 -9.85 -8.77
N THR A 15 17.69 -8.64 -9.29
CA THR A 15 17.96 -7.41 -8.53
C THR A 15 16.69 -6.63 -8.19
N SER A 16 15.56 -7.00 -8.77
CA SER A 16 14.24 -6.47 -8.45
C SER A 16 13.71 -7.03 -7.13
N MET A 17 12.92 -6.23 -6.40
CA MET A 17 12.24 -6.67 -5.19
C MET A 17 10.79 -6.19 -5.15
N ARG A 18 9.92 -6.97 -4.51
CA ARG A 18 8.57 -6.52 -4.16
C ARG A 18 8.66 -5.49 -3.03
N ALA A 19 8.48 -4.21 -3.37
CA ALA A 19 8.56 -3.11 -2.41
C ALA A 19 7.22 -2.76 -1.74
N ASP A 20 6.11 -3.33 -2.21
CA ASP A 20 4.78 -3.13 -1.63
C ASP A 20 4.62 -3.79 -0.25
N VAL A 21 3.62 -3.36 0.51
CA VAL A 21 3.26 -3.98 1.79
C VAL A 21 2.39 -5.22 1.57
N GLY A 22 2.50 -6.19 2.48
CA GLY A 22 1.69 -7.40 2.45
C GLY A 22 0.27 -7.17 2.95
N LEU A 23 -0.67 -8.05 2.58
CA LEU A 23 -2.04 -8.00 3.11
C LEU A 23 -2.06 -8.18 4.62
N THR A 24 -1.31 -9.15 5.14
CA THR A 24 -1.18 -9.38 6.60
C THR A 24 -0.68 -8.13 7.31
N GLU A 25 0.33 -7.47 6.76
CA GLU A 25 0.86 -6.22 7.33
C GLU A 25 -0.19 -5.11 7.37
N LEU A 26 -0.97 -4.95 6.29
CA LEU A 26 -2.07 -3.98 6.23
C LEU A 26 -3.16 -4.28 7.27
N ILE A 27 -3.53 -5.54 7.44
CA ILE A 27 -4.52 -5.99 8.42
C ILE A 27 -4.00 -5.71 9.84
N THR A 28 -2.79 -6.16 10.17
CA THR A 28 -2.18 -5.92 11.49
C THR A 28 -2.06 -4.43 11.80
N ALA A 29 -1.65 -3.60 10.83
CA ALA A 29 -1.56 -2.17 11.03
C ALA A 29 -2.94 -1.53 11.26
N PHE A 30 -3.97 -1.99 10.54
CA PHE A 30 -5.33 -1.51 10.71
C PHE A 30 -5.90 -1.87 12.08
N GLU A 31 -5.80 -3.13 12.47
CA GLU A 31 -6.30 -3.62 13.75
C GLU A 31 -5.60 -2.96 14.93
N LYS A 32 -4.28 -2.75 14.83
CA LYS A 32 -3.49 -2.01 15.82
C LYS A 32 -3.98 -0.58 16.02
N LYS A 33 -4.43 0.09 14.95
CA LYS A 33 -4.88 1.49 15.01
C LYS A 33 -6.33 1.63 15.44
N TYR A 34 -7.18 0.67 15.06
CA TYR A 34 -8.62 0.79 15.21
C TYR A 34 -9.19 -0.25 16.15
N THR A 35 -9.45 -1.45 15.65
CA THR A 35 -9.99 -2.57 16.42
C THR A 35 -9.75 -3.83 15.60
N GLU A 36 -9.70 -4.96 16.30
CA GLU A 36 -9.73 -6.29 15.69
C GLU A 36 -10.91 -6.41 14.71
N ILE A 37 -10.64 -7.01 13.55
CA ILE A 37 -11.65 -7.35 12.54
C ILE A 37 -12.34 -8.63 12.99
N LYS A 38 -13.55 -8.50 13.51
CA LYS A 38 -14.40 -9.63 13.87
C LYS A 38 -15.25 -10.03 12.68
N LEU A 39 -15.05 -11.26 12.20
CA LEU A 39 -15.91 -11.87 11.18
C LEU A 39 -17.21 -12.36 11.82
N GLU A 40 -18.32 -12.12 11.14
CA GLU A 40 -19.64 -12.64 11.52
C GLU A 40 -19.94 -13.94 10.76
N SER A 41 -20.94 -14.69 11.20
CA SER A 41 -21.34 -15.95 10.56
C SER A 41 -21.61 -15.82 9.05
N CYS A 42 -22.15 -14.67 8.62
CA CYS A 42 -22.34 -14.35 7.21
C CYS A 42 -21.04 -14.38 6.41
N ASP A 43 -19.94 -13.83 6.96
CA ASP A 43 -18.67 -13.68 6.25
C ASP A 43 -18.09 -15.02 5.83
N TYR A 44 -18.26 -16.05 6.65
CA TYR A 44 -17.78 -17.40 6.40
C TYR A 44 -18.51 -18.12 5.26
N THR A 45 -19.66 -17.62 4.81
CA THR A 45 -20.41 -18.20 3.69
C THR A 45 -19.86 -17.78 2.32
N TYR A 46 -19.00 -16.77 2.28
CA TYR A 46 -18.42 -16.22 1.04
C TYR A 46 -16.92 -16.52 0.96
N ASN A 47 -16.43 -16.79 -0.25
CA ASN A 47 -14.99 -16.82 -0.50
C ASN A 47 -14.44 -15.39 -0.72
N LEU A 48 -13.14 -15.20 -0.50
CA LEU A 48 -12.48 -13.88 -0.63
C LEU A 48 -12.58 -13.25 -2.04
N LYS A 49 -12.86 -14.05 -3.07
CA LYS A 49 -12.96 -13.60 -4.47
C LYS A 49 -14.41 -13.42 -4.92
N ASP A 50 -15.38 -13.59 -4.02
CA ASP A 50 -16.78 -13.56 -4.39
C ASP A 50 -17.19 -12.12 -4.72
N LYS A 51 -17.52 -11.91 -5.99
CA LYS A 51 -17.94 -10.60 -6.50
C LYS A 51 -19.30 -10.18 -5.94
N ASN A 52 -20.08 -11.13 -5.42
CA ASN A 52 -21.43 -10.93 -4.93
C ASN A 52 -21.50 -10.97 -3.39
N TYR A 53 -20.43 -10.55 -2.70
CA TYR A 53 -20.41 -10.44 -1.25
C TYR A 53 -21.51 -9.46 -0.74
N LYS A 54 -22.44 -9.98 0.06
CA LYS A 54 -23.64 -9.27 0.56
C LYS A 54 -23.66 -9.01 2.07
N CYS A 55 -22.67 -9.47 2.83
CA CYS A 55 -22.64 -9.26 4.28
C CYS A 55 -22.51 -7.77 4.63
N LYS A 56 -22.96 -7.42 5.84
CA LYS A 56 -23.00 -6.06 6.33
C LYS A 56 -21.60 -5.46 6.41
N LYS A 57 -21.37 -4.35 5.72
CA LYS A 57 -20.09 -3.62 5.75
C LYS A 57 -20.16 -2.40 6.66
N SER A 58 -19.11 -2.19 7.46
CA SER A 58 -18.94 -0.91 8.15
C SER A 58 -18.46 0.16 7.15
N LYS A 59 -19.40 0.96 6.60
CA LYS A 59 -19.09 2.02 5.62
C LYS A 59 -17.98 2.97 6.10
N LYS A 60 -18.00 3.32 7.40
CA LYS A 60 -16.99 4.20 8.02
C LYS A 60 -15.61 3.54 8.04
N LEU A 61 -15.51 2.28 8.48
CA LEU A 61 -14.23 1.58 8.54
C LEU A 61 -13.68 1.26 7.15
N VAL A 62 -14.54 0.91 6.18
CA VAL A 62 -14.12 0.70 4.78
C VAL A 62 -13.49 1.98 4.20
N LYS A 63 -14.10 3.14 4.42
CA LYS A 63 -13.54 4.42 3.95
C LYS A 63 -12.19 4.72 4.61
N LYS A 64 -12.07 4.48 5.92
CA LYS A 64 -10.82 4.64 6.67
C LYS A 64 -9.73 3.68 6.19
N PHE A 65 -10.05 2.40 6.00
CA PHE A 65 -9.13 1.40 5.48
C PHE A 65 -8.61 1.81 4.10
N LYS A 66 -9.51 2.19 3.19
CA LYS A 66 -9.12 2.64 1.85
C LYS A 66 -8.17 3.84 1.92
N HIS A 67 -8.54 4.89 2.62
CA HIS A 67 -7.75 6.12 2.63
C HIS A 67 -6.45 5.97 3.42
N GLU A 68 -6.51 5.50 4.66
CA GLU A 68 -5.36 5.52 5.55
C GLU A 68 -4.41 4.34 5.33
N PHE A 69 -4.92 3.20 4.84
CA PHE A 69 -4.13 1.98 4.72
C PHE A 69 -3.85 1.60 3.28
N VAL A 70 -4.84 1.64 2.38
CA VAL A 70 -4.60 1.33 0.97
C VAL A 70 -3.86 2.46 0.28
N GLU A 71 -4.22 3.73 0.52
CA GLU A 71 -3.53 4.87 -0.09
C GLU A 71 -2.31 5.27 0.77
N THR A 72 -2.53 5.84 1.97
CA THR A 72 -1.46 6.46 2.75
C THR A 72 -0.39 5.47 3.22
N TYR A 73 -0.75 4.43 3.98
CA TYR A 73 0.25 3.53 4.59
C TYR A 73 1.17 2.86 3.54
N ARG A 74 0.61 2.48 2.38
CA ARG A 74 1.41 1.87 1.28
C ARG A 74 2.40 2.86 0.71
N ASP A 75 1.95 4.09 0.46
CA ASP A 75 2.78 5.14 -0.13
C ASP A 75 3.89 5.56 0.86
N THR A 76 3.56 5.77 2.14
CA THR A 76 4.54 6.07 3.19
C THR A 76 5.54 4.92 3.38
N SER A 77 5.09 3.65 3.33
CA SER A 77 5.98 2.48 3.44
C SER A 77 6.96 2.39 2.26
N LEU A 78 6.46 2.59 1.04
CA LEU A 78 7.29 2.61 -0.16
C LEU A 78 8.29 3.78 -0.13
N PHE A 79 7.82 4.98 0.22
CA PHE A 79 8.67 6.16 0.41
C PHE A 79 9.84 5.84 1.37
N ASN A 80 9.53 5.28 2.55
CA ASN A 80 10.53 4.91 3.55
C ASN A 80 11.54 3.89 3.03
N LYS A 81 11.13 2.91 2.24
CA LYS A 81 12.04 1.95 1.60
C LYS A 81 12.98 2.65 0.62
N ILE A 82 12.48 3.60 -0.16
CA ILE A 82 13.28 4.37 -1.13
C ILE A 82 14.31 5.24 -0.41
N ILE A 83 13.90 6.06 0.56
CA ILE A 83 14.84 6.99 1.23
C ILE A 83 15.88 6.31 2.11
N LYS A 84 15.62 5.07 2.57
CA LYS A 84 16.57 4.25 3.34
C LYS A 84 17.46 3.38 2.44
N SER A 85 17.16 3.31 1.14
CA SER A 85 17.95 2.51 0.20
C SER A 85 19.35 3.11 0.02
N LYS A 86 20.36 2.23 -0.05
CA LYS A 86 21.73 2.60 -0.39
C LYS A 86 21.97 2.72 -1.90
N LYS A 87 20.96 2.39 -2.73
CA LYS A 87 21.07 2.44 -4.19
C LYS A 87 20.99 3.88 -4.67
N THR A 88 21.85 4.26 -5.60
CA THR A 88 21.92 5.63 -6.16
C THR A 88 20.90 5.87 -7.28
N LYS A 89 20.42 4.80 -7.92
CA LYS A 89 19.37 4.84 -8.96
C LYS A 89 18.31 3.81 -8.61
N ILE A 90 17.05 4.24 -8.63
CA ILE A 90 15.89 3.42 -8.27
C ILE A 90 14.81 3.64 -9.32
N LEU A 91 14.34 2.55 -9.92
CA LEU A 91 13.14 2.54 -10.75
C LEU A 91 11.99 1.97 -9.92
N VAL A 92 10.84 2.65 -9.91
CA VAL A 92 9.63 2.22 -9.20
C VAL A 92 8.54 1.94 -10.22
N ILE A 93 8.03 0.71 -10.20
CA ILE A 93 6.88 0.29 -11.01
C ILE A 93 5.67 0.24 -10.08
N TYR A 94 4.67 1.08 -10.32
CA TYR A 94 3.51 1.22 -9.44
C TYR A 94 2.26 1.66 -10.24
N GLY A 95 1.07 1.46 -9.67
CA GLY A 95 -0.19 1.84 -10.32
C GLY A 95 -0.44 3.35 -10.27
N ALA A 96 -0.94 3.93 -11.37
CA ALA A 96 -1.09 5.39 -11.52
C ALA A 96 -1.81 6.11 -10.36
N SER A 97 -2.78 5.46 -9.70
CA SER A 97 -3.50 6.03 -8.56
C SER A 97 -2.62 6.36 -7.35
N HIS A 98 -1.46 5.70 -7.20
CA HIS A 98 -0.52 5.93 -6.10
C HIS A 98 0.51 7.02 -6.39
N TYR A 99 0.53 7.59 -7.61
CA TYR A 99 1.56 8.57 -7.99
C TYR A 99 1.54 9.78 -7.08
N TYR A 100 0.34 10.34 -6.91
CA TYR A 100 0.16 11.58 -6.16
C TYR A 100 0.53 11.40 -4.69
N GLY A 101 0.11 10.31 -4.04
CA GLY A 101 0.45 10.05 -2.64
C GLY A 101 1.95 9.88 -2.43
N LEU A 102 2.62 9.09 -3.27
CA LEU A 102 4.08 8.95 -3.20
C LEU A 102 4.80 10.29 -3.46
N PHE A 103 4.34 11.08 -4.44
CA PHE A 103 4.90 12.41 -4.70
C PHE A 103 4.76 13.34 -3.48
N VAL A 104 3.61 13.33 -2.83
CA VAL A 104 3.34 14.13 -1.62
C VAL A 104 4.31 13.74 -0.49
N GLU A 105 4.57 12.45 -0.28
CA GLU A 105 5.55 11.98 0.71
C GLU A 105 6.96 12.56 0.45
N PHE A 106 7.42 12.51 -0.81
CA PHE A 106 8.70 13.11 -1.19
C PHE A 106 8.73 14.63 -0.99
N TYR A 107 7.66 15.33 -1.36
CA TYR A 107 7.57 16.77 -1.23
C TYR A 107 7.55 17.22 0.25
N ALA A 108 6.75 16.55 1.09
CA ALA A 108 6.68 16.80 2.52
C ALA A 108 8.03 16.55 3.22
N SER A 109 8.73 15.48 2.84
CA SER A 109 10.07 15.18 3.38
C SER A 109 11.10 16.27 3.07
N LYS A 110 11.06 16.87 1.87
CA LYS A 110 11.95 17.98 1.52
C LYS A 110 11.68 19.22 2.39
N LYS A 111 10.42 19.58 2.62
CA LYS A 111 10.06 20.71 3.50
C LYS A 111 10.58 20.52 4.93
N ASN A 112 10.43 19.33 5.50
CA ASN A 112 10.90 19.02 6.85
C ASN A 112 12.43 19.04 7.01
N LYS A 113 13.19 18.90 5.90
CA LYS A 113 14.64 19.09 5.90
C LYS A 113 15.04 20.56 5.78
N ILE A 114 14.28 21.36 5.05
CA ILE A 114 14.53 22.81 4.89
C ILE A 114 14.22 23.57 6.18
N SER A 115 13.20 23.17 6.94
CA SER A 115 12.84 23.80 8.22
C SER A 115 13.76 23.45 9.40
N LYS A 116 14.87 22.73 9.15
CA LYS A 116 15.87 22.32 10.14
C LYS A 116 17.27 22.90 9.85
N ILE A 117 17.36 23.83 8.91
CA ILE A 117 18.58 24.58 8.56
C ILE A 117 18.36 26.04 8.96
#